data_AF-A0A7V4A814-F1
#
_entry.id   AF-A0A7V4A814-F1
#
_cell.length_a   1.000
_cell.length_b   1.000
_cell.length_c   1.000
_cell.angle_alpha   90.00
_cell.angle_beta   90.00
_cell.angle_gamma   90.00
#
_symmetry.space_group_name_H-M   'P 1'
#
loop_
_entity.id
_entity.type
_entity.pdbx_description
1 polymer ?
#
loop_
_entity_poly.entity_id
_entity_poly.type
_entity_poly.pdbx_seq_one_letter_code
_entity_poly.pdbx_strand_id
1 'polypeptide(L)'
;MMKKSFCRKFRKYSIENILSKQGIISVISRLFFSSVFLWFFLHFFVFSCASRGVSSLSNPNIKIKEMIFDDRGNLILKLVNVKYVSLCAPGSKDCSDLPVNSLFLDVEFKISKPSKHTELDIIIFGFGGEKKSFRVNFQESKIYPLE
;
A
#
# COMPACT_ATOMS: atom_id res chain seq x y z
N MET A 1 -16.22 -14.85 3.09
CA MET A 1 -17.65 -14.57 3.32
C MET A 1 -17.92 -14.70 4.82
N MET A 2 -18.23 -13.60 5.52
CA MET A 2 -19.13 -13.52 6.70
C MET A 2 -18.92 -12.21 7.46
N LYS A 3 -19.92 -11.33 7.35
CA LYS A 3 -20.15 -10.12 8.16
C LYS A 3 -20.37 -10.54 9.62
N LYS A 4 -19.71 -9.89 10.58
CA LYS A 4 -20.16 -9.92 11.99
C LYS A 4 -20.81 -8.59 12.36
N SER A 5 -22.13 -8.66 12.37
CA SER A 5 -23.09 -7.75 12.99
C SER A 5 -22.80 -7.63 14.49
N PHE A 6 -22.87 -6.40 15.02
CA PHE A 6 -22.96 -6.17 16.47
C PHE A 6 -24.00 -5.08 16.73
N CYS A 7 -25.28 -5.46 16.66
CA CYS A 7 -26.39 -4.62 17.10
C CYS A 7 -26.68 -4.93 18.58
N ARG A 8 -26.41 -3.98 19.47
CA ARG A 8 -26.58 -4.14 20.93
C ARG A 8 -28.04 -3.88 21.32
N LYS A 9 -28.58 -4.82 22.10
CA LYS A 9 -29.94 -4.95 22.65
C LYS A 9 -30.30 -3.77 23.56
N PHE A 10 -31.34 -3.00 23.23
CA PHE A 10 -31.92 -1.98 24.12
C PHE A 10 -32.95 -2.62 25.07
N ARG A 11 -32.73 -2.41 26.38
CA ARG A 11 -33.62 -2.84 27.46
C ARG A 11 -34.68 -1.76 27.69
N LYS A 12 -35.95 -2.16 27.64
CA LYS A 12 -37.14 -1.38 27.98
C LYS A 12 -37.08 -0.97 29.46
N TYR A 13 -37.25 0.31 29.77
CA TYR A 13 -37.74 0.79 31.06
C TYR A 13 -39.01 1.59 30.83
N SER A 14 -40.08 1.12 31.46
CA SER A 14 -41.38 1.77 31.56
C SER A 14 -41.42 2.48 32.90
N ILE A 15 -41.62 3.80 32.91
CA ILE A 15 -42.03 4.54 34.11
C ILE A 15 -43.15 5.47 33.66
N GLU A 16 -44.38 5.06 34.00
CA GLU A 16 -45.54 5.94 34.05
C GLU A 16 -45.41 6.90 35.25
N ASN A 17 -45.99 8.08 35.06
CA ASN A 17 -46.49 9.00 36.09
C ASN A 17 -45.51 9.71 37.02
N ILE A 18 -44.98 10.85 36.54
CA ILE A 18 -44.90 12.08 37.34
C ILE A 18 -45.45 13.25 36.50
N LEU A 19 -46.78 13.34 36.46
CA LEU A 19 -47.58 14.39 35.81
C LEU A 19 -47.96 15.43 36.88
N SER A 20 -47.08 16.40 37.16
CA SER A 20 -47.50 17.65 37.84
C SER A 20 -46.54 18.84 37.66
N LYS A 21 -45.65 18.80 36.66
CA LYS A 21 -44.82 19.97 36.23
C LYS A 21 -44.60 20.02 34.71
N GLN A 22 -45.55 19.50 33.93
CA GLN A 22 -45.34 19.16 32.50
C GLN A 22 -45.55 20.30 31.48
N GLY A 23 -45.98 21.50 31.88
CA GLY A 23 -46.21 22.60 30.91
C GLY A 23 -44.93 23.29 30.41
N ILE A 24 -43.99 23.61 31.30
CA ILE A 24 -42.88 24.55 30.98
C ILE A 24 -41.58 23.80 30.63
N ILE A 25 -41.37 22.62 31.22
CA ILE A 25 -40.17 21.79 30.97
C ILE A 25 -40.21 21.15 29.57
N SER A 26 -41.41 20.92 29.01
CA SER A 26 -41.61 20.30 27.69
C SER A 26 -41.12 21.18 26.53
N VAL A 27 -41.26 22.51 26.64
CA VAL A 27 -40.84 23.45 25.58
C VAL A 27 -39.33 23.66 25.60
N ILE A 28 -38.74 23.83 26.78
CA ILE A 28 -37.29 24.01 26.95
C ILE A 28 -36.53 22.72 26.57
N SER A 29 -37.05 21.55 26.94
CA SER A 29 -36.48 20.25 26.57
C SER A 29 -36.49 20.04 25.04
N ARG A 30 -37.57 20.43 24.34
CA ARG A 30 -37.65 20.32 22.87
C ARG A 30 -36.66 21.25 22.15
N LEU A 31 -36.43 22.45 22.66
CA LEU A 31 -35.46 23.40 22.10
C LEU A 31 -34.00 22.98 22.37
N PHE A 32 -33.71 22.49 23.58
CA PHE A 32 -32.37 21.98 23.91
C PHE A 32 -32.02 20.71 23.11
N PHE A 33 -32.97 19.77 23.00
CA PHE A 33 -32.74 18.57 22.19
C PHE A 33 -32.54 18.92 20.73
N SER A 34 -33.31 19.87 20.16
CA SER A 34 -33.14 20.27 18.76
C SER A 34 -31.74 20.83 18.47
N SER A 35 -31.22 21.71 19.34
CA SER A 35 -29.89 22.33 19.13
C SER A 35 -28.73 21.33 19.25
N VAL A 36 -28.76 20.45 20.26
CA VAL A 36 -27.73 19.44 20.48
C VAL A 36 -27.75 18.38 19.38
N PHE A 37 -28.94 17.97 18.93
CA PHE A 37 -29.11 17.02 17.84
C PHE A 37 -28.65 17.60 16.50
N LEU A 38 -28.94 18.89 16.24
CA LEU A 38 -28.46 19.59 15.03
C LEU A 38 -26.93 19.66 14.99
N TRP A 39 -26.30 19.98 16.12
CA TRP A 39 -24.84 20.06 16.24
C TRP A 39 -24.18 18.70 16.04
N PHE A 40 -24.79 17.64 16.59
CA PHE A 40 -24.33 16.27 16.40
C PHE A 40 -24.47 15.82 14.94
N PHE A 41 -25.58 16.14 14.28
CA PHE A 41 -25.77 15.87 12.85
C PHE A 41 -24.78 16.64 11.97
N LEU A 42 -24.51 17.91 12.27
CA LEU A 42 -23.53 18.72 11.55
C LEU A 42 -22.12 18.14 11.69
N HIS A 43 -21.73 17.74 12.90
CA HIS A 43 -20.45 17.04 13.13
C HIS A 43 -20.41 15.70 12.36
N PHE A 44 -21.46 14.88 12.46
CA PHE A 44 -21.51 13.60 11.75
C PHE A 44 -21.43 13.76 10.22
N PHE A 45 -22.02 14.82 9.66
CA PHE A 45 -21.96 15.11 8.23
C PHE A 45 -20.57 15.54 7.78
N VAL A 46 -19.91 16.43 8.55
CA VAL A 46 -18.53 16.89 8.26
C VAL A 46 -17.53 15.72 8.38
N PHE A 47 -17.65 14.88 9.41
CA PHE A 47 -16.79 13.70 9.58
C PHE A 47 -17.09 12.59 8.55
N SER A 48 -18.34 12.43 8.10
CA SER A 48 -18.68 11.46 7.04
C SER A 48 -18.16 11.85 5.66
N CYS A 49 -18.00 13.16 5.39
CA CYS A 49 -17.36 13.65 4.17
C CYS A 49 -15.83 13.48 4.18
N ALA A 50 -15.18 13.53 5.35
CA ALA A 50 -13.74 13.30 5.45
C ALA A 50 -13.32 11.83 5.24
N SER A 51 -14.25 10.87 5.36
CA SER A 51 -13.98 9.44 5.21
C SER A 51 -14.10 8.93 3.76
N ARG A 52 -14.53 9.76 2.80
CA ARG A 52 -14.72 9.38 1.40
C ARG A 52 -13.60 9.91 0.53
N GLY A 53 -12.50 9.16 0.46
CA GLY A 53 -11.58 9.27 -0.68
C GLY A 53 -10.13 9.47 -0.31
N VAL A 54 -9.48 8.45 0.28
CA VAL A 54 -8.11 8.16 -0.16
C VAL A 54 -8.27 7.37 -1.45
N SER A 55 -8.61 8.09 -2.51
CA SER A 55 -8.69 7.57 -3.86
C SER A 55 -7.31 7.04 -4.22
N SER A 56 -7.16 5.71 -4.23
CA SER A 56 -6.19 4.95 -5.02
C SER A 56 -5.00 5.80 -5.51
N LEU A 57 -3.98 5.99 -4.66
CA LEU A 57 -2.67 6.35 -5.19
C LEU A 57 -2.29 5.17 -6.10
N SER A 58 -2.27 5.39 -7.42
CA SER A 58 -1.86 4.37 -8.38
C SER A 58 -0.49 3.85 -7.93
N ASN A 59 -0.36 2.53 -7.76
CA ASN A 59 0.91 1.95 -7.37
C ASN A 59 2.00 2.41 -8.35
N PRO A 60 3.14 2.89 -7.85
CA PRO A 60 4.17 3.45 -8.70
C PRO A 60 4.83 2.32 -9.50
N ASN A 61 4.76 2.42 -10.83
CA ASN A 61 5.34 1.40 -11.71
C ASN A 61 6.88 1.37 -11.63
N ILE A 62 7.45 0.17 -11.76
CA ILE A 62 8.89 -0.07 -11.85
C ILE A 62 9.44 0.60 -13.11
N LYS A 63 10.39 1.51 -12.92
CA LYS A 63 11.13 2.11 -14.03
C LYS A 63 12.57 1.64 -14.01
N ILE A 64 13.02 1.11 -15.14
CA ILE A 64 14.42 0.79 -15.39
C ILE A 64 14.97 1.95 -16.18
N LYS A 65 15.77 2.80 -15.54
CA LYS A 65 16.38 3.97 -16.19
C LYS A 65 17.59 3.57 -17.02
N GLU A 66 18.36 2.62 -16.52
CA GLU A 66 19.58 2.16 -17.17
C GLU A 66 19.85 0.70 -16.80
N MET A 67 20.29 -0.08 -17.77
CA MET A 67 20.74 -1.46 -17.58
C MET A 67 21.80 -1.75 -18.65
N ILE A 68 23.07 -1.55 -18.30
CA ILE A 68 24.21 -1.63 -19.22
C ILE A 68 25.41 -2.31 -18.56
N PHE A 69 26.39 -2.74 -19.36
CA PHE A 69 27.67 -3.23 -18.85
C PHE A 69 28.70 -2.10 -18.81
N ASP A 70 29.51 -2.04 -17.75
CA ASP A 70 30.67 -1.15 -17.68
C ASP A 70 31.89 -1.76 -18.40
N ASP A 71 32.95 -0.96 -18.57
CA ASP A 71 34.20 -1.38 -19.23
C ASP A 71 34.90 -2.56 -18.53
N ARG A 72 34.52 -2.85 -17.28
CA ARG A 72 35.05 -3.96 -16.48
C ARG A 72 34.15 -5.20 -16.53
N GLY A 73 33.08 -5.18 -17.33
CA GLY A 73 32.12 -6.28 -17.47
C GLY A 73 31.15 -6.44 -16.29
N ASN A 74 31.00 -5.42 -15.45
CA ASN A 74 29.97 -5.38 -14.40
C ASN A 74 28.67 -4.82 -14.96
N LEU A 75 27.54 -5.32 -14.48
CA LEU A 75 26.23 -4.77 -14.83
C LEU A 75 25.94 -3.55 -13.94
N ILE A 76 25.69 -2.40 -14.57
CA ILE A 76 25.14 -1.20 -13.94
C ILE A 76 23.63 -1.19 -14.14
N LEU A 77 22.89 -1.08 -13.04
CA LEU A 77 21.44 -1.14 -13.01
C LEU A 77 20.88 0.07 -12.25
N LYS A 78 20.21 0.99 -12.95
CA LYS A 78 19.51 2.14 -12.35
C LYS A 78 18.01 1.95 -12.36
N LEU A 79 17.41 1.99 -11.18
CA LEU A 79 16.02 1.62 -10.93
C LEU A 79 15.28 2.69 -10.14
N VAL A 80 13.96 2.76 -10.35
CA VAL A 80 13.04 3.61 -9.59
C VAL A 80 11.79 2.80 -9.23
N ASN A 81 11.24 3.07 -8.06
CA ASN A 81 10.01 2.43 -7.54
C ASN A 81 10.20 0.91 -7.30
N VAL A 82 11.34 0.53 -6.73
CA VAL A 82 11.72 -0.87 -6.50
C VAL A 82 11.76 -1.16 -5.01
N LYS A 83 11.09 -2.23 -4.61
CA LYS A 83 11.06 -2.72 -3.23
C LYS A 83 12.29 -3.58 -2.93
N TYR A 84 12.56 -4.58 -3.75
CA TYR A 84 13.75 -5.42 -3.64
C TYR A 84 14.12 -6.02 -5.00
N VAL A 85 15.38 -6.45 -5.12
CA VAL A 85 15.91 -7.14 -6.30
C VAL A 85 16.37 -8.51 -5.86
N SER A 86 15.94 -9.55 -6.56
CA SER A 86 16.34 -10.92 -6.32
C SER A 86 17.32 -11.37 -7.40
N LEU A 87 18.45 -11.94 -6.98
CA LEU A 87 19.49 -12.46 -7.86
C LEU A 87 19.54 -13.97 -7.73
N CYS A 88 19.24 -14.68 -8.81
CA CYS A 88 19.16 -16.13 -8.82
C CYS A 88 20.16 -16.72 -9.82
N ALA A 89 20.73 -17.88 -9.51
CA ALA A 89 21.40 -18.67 -10.53
C ALA A 89 20.36 -19.22 -11.53
N PRO A 90 20.71 -19.37 -12.82
CA PRO A 90 19.76 -19.84 -13.83
C PRO A 90 19.15 -21.19 -13.45
N GLY A 91 17.81 -21.27 -13.43
CA GLY A 91 17.09 -22.49 -13.08
C GLY A 91 17.17 -22.91 -11.61
N SER A 92 17.82 -22.12 -10.76
CA SER A 92 17.85 -22.34 -9.31
C SER A 92 16.64 -21.71 -8.64
N LYS A 93 16.20 -22.32 -7.54
CA LYS A 93 15.23 -21.72 -6.61
C LYS A 93 15.91 -20.90 -5.51
N ASP A 94 17.23 -21.06 -5.37
CA ASP A 94 18.02 -20.33 -4.39
C ASP A 94 18.37 -18.95 -4.96
N CYS A 95 17.72 -17.94 -4.42
CA CYS A 95 17.90 -16.55 -4.80
C CYS A 95 18.39 -15.72 -3.61
N SER A 96 19.23 -14.73 -3.89
CA SER A 96 19.67 -13.74 -2.92
C SER A 96 18.86 -12.46 -3.10
N ASP A 97 18.07 -12.12 -2.09
CA ASP A 97 17.25 -10.92 -2.09
C ASP A 97 18.05 -9.72 -1.55
N LEU A 98 18.10 -8.66 -2.34
CA LEU A 98 18.69 -7.38 -1.99
C LEU A 98 17.57 -6.37 -1.69
N PRO A 99 17.36 -6.00 -0.42
CA PRO A 99 16.36 -5.00 -0.08
C PRO A 99 16.79 -3.61 -0.57
N VAL A 100 15.90 -2.91 -1.27
CA VAL A 100 16.17 -1.59 -1.85
C VAL A 100 15.28 -0.51 -1.22
N ASN A 101 13.97 -0.79 -1.15
CA ASN A 101 12.94 0.10 -0.62
C ASN A 101 12.98 1.52 -1.19
N SER A 102 13.13 1.64 -2.51
CA SER A 102 13.13 2.92 -3.20
C SER A 102 11.74 3.27 -3.75
N LEU A 103 11.13 4.31 -3.18
CA LEU A 103 9.91 4.95 -3.69
C LEU A 103 10.28 6.32 -4.25
N PHE A 104 10.08 6.53 -5.55
CA PHE A 104 10.36 7.79 -6.27
C PHE A 104 11.84 8.24 -6.29
N LEU A 105 12.77 7.42 -5.79
CA LEU A 105 14.20 7.71 -5.80
C LEU A 105 14.93 6.84 -6.81
N ASP A 106 15.99 7.40 -7.40
CA ASP A 106 16.91 6.66 -8.24
C ASP A 106 17.86 5.87 -7.36
N VAL A 107 17.94 4.56 -7.61
CA VAL A 107 18.96 3.71 -6.99
C VAL A 107 19.78 3.05 -8.07
N GLU A 108 21.10 3.11 -7.88
CA GLU A 108 22.07 2.48 -8.75
C GLU A 108 22.69 1.27 -8.06
N PHE A 109 22.71 0.15 -8.77
CA PHE A 109 23.38 -1.07 -8.36
C PHE A 109 24.48 -1.41 -9.34
N LYS A 110 25.59 -1.87 -8.78
CA LYS A 110 26.67 -2.48 -9.56
C LYS A 110 26.76 -3.95 -9.21
N ILE A 111 26.43 -4.81 -10.16
CA ILE A 111 26.48 -6.26 -10.00
C ILE A 111 27.72 -6.76 -10.73
N SER A 112 28.67 -7.29 -9.96
CA SER A 112 29.89 -7.86 -10.52
C SER A 112 29.62 -9.24 -11.11
N LYS A 113 30.46 -9.65 -12.06
CA LYS A 113 30.38 -10.99 -12.65
C LYS A 113 30.43 -12.08 -11.55
N PRO A 114 29.46 -13.01 -11.51
CA PRO A 114 29.49 -14.10 -10.55
C PRO A 114 30.71 -15.00 -10.77
N SER A 115 31.32 -15.49 -9.70
CA SER A 115 32.51 -16.35 -9.81
C SER A 115 32.21 -17.75 -10.34
N LYS A 116 30.99 -18.25 -10.11
CA LYS A 116 30.59 -19.64 -10.44
C LYS A 116 29.68 -19.76 -11.65
N HIS A 117 29.07 -18.66 -12.10
CA HIS A 117 28.07 -18.66 -13.16
C HIS A 117 28.37 -17.54 -14.16
N THR A 118 28.23 -17.84 -15.45
CA THR A 118 28.31 -16.85 -16.53
C THR A 118 27.00 -16.12 -16.74
N GLU A 119 25.90 -16.71 -16.26
CA GLU A 119 24.55 -16.16 -16.35
C GLU A 119 23.95 -15.95 -14.96
N LEU A 120 23.07 -14.95 -14.86
CA LEU A 120 22.35 -14.59 -13.65
C LEU A 120 20.93 -14.16 -14.01
N ASP A 121 19.95 -14.69 -13.30
CA ASP A 121 18.56 -14.26 -13.41
C ASP A 121 18.32 -13.13 -12.37
N ILE A 122 17.89 -11.97 -12.86
CA ILE A 122 17.61 -10.78 -12.06
C ILE A 122 16.10 -10.55 -12.07
N ILE A 123 15.49 -10.59 -10.89
CA ILE A 123 14.06 -10.36 -10.72
C ILE A 123 13.86 -9.10 -9.87
N ILE A 124 13.20 -8.10 -10.44
CA ILE A 124 12.95 -6.80 -9.82
C ILE A 124 11.50 -6.76 -9.34
N PHE A 125 11.31 -6.50 -8.04
CA PHE A 125 9.99 -6.42 -7.43
C PHE A 125 9.65 -4.98 -7.06
N GLY A 126 8.54 -4.49 -7.60
CA GLY A 126 8.02 -3.16 -7.36
C GLY A 126 7.04 -3.09 -6.19
N PHE A 127 6.60 -1.88 -5.88
CA PHE A 127 5.49 -1.66 -4.97
C PHE A 127 4.18 -2.01 -5.68
N GLY A 128 3.25 -2.68 -4.99
CA GLY A 128 1.98 -3.09 -5.58
C GLY A 128 1.95 -4.42 -6.32
N GLY A 129 3.02 -5.22 -6.22
CA GLY A 129 3.08 -6.57 -6.79
C GLY A 129 3.54 -6.64 -8.24
N GLU A 130 3.98 -5.52 -8.84
CA GLU A 130 4.67 -5.53 -10.13
C GLU A 130 5.99 -6.31 -10.03
N LYS A 131 6.30 -7.10 -11.04
CA LYS A 131 7.57 -7.83 -11.18
C LYS A 131 8.10 -7.69 -12.60
N LYS A 132 9.42 -7.60 -12.76
CA LYS A 132 10.12 -7.70 -14.05
C LYS A 132 11.31 -8.62 -13.91
N SER A 133 11.50 -9.51 -14.87
CA SER A 133 12.54 -10.54 -14.82
C SER A 133 13.44 -10.47 -16.05
N PHE A 134 14.74 -10.67 -15.84
CA PHE A 134 15.76 -10.62 -16.89
C PHE A 134 16.81 -11.69 -16.66
N ARG A 135 17.31 -12.29 -17.73
CA ARG A 135 18.52 -13.11 -17.71
C ARG A 135 19.69 -12.30 -18.24
N VAL A 136 20.75 -12.23 -17.46
CA VAL A 136 21.97 -11.49 -17.80
C VAL A 136 23.09 -12.49 -18.05
N ASN A 137 23.69 -12.44 -19.23
CA ASN A 137 24.86 -13.21 -19.59
C ASN A 137 26.11 -12.31 -19.56
N PHE A 138 26.96 -12.52 -18.56
CA PHE A 138 28.19 -11.76 -18.32
C PHE A 138 29.35 -12.16 -19.24
N GLN A 139 29.25 -13.29 -19.95
CA GLN A 139 30.26 -13.69 -20.93
C GLN A 139 30.07 -12.97 -22.26
N GLU A 140 28.81 -12.88 -22.72
CA GLU A 140 28.45 -12.18 -23.95
C GLU A 140 28.10 -10.71 -23.74
N SER A 141 28.01 -10.25 -22.49
CA SER A 141 27.53 -8.91 -22.13
C SER A 141 26.14 -8.61 -22.71
N LYS A 142 25.22 -9.58 -22.59
CA LYS A 142 23.85 -9.51 -23.12
C LYS A 142 22.81 -9.65 -22.02
N ILE A 143 21.66 -9.04 -22.26
CA ILE A 143 20.50 -9.05 -21.38
C ILE A 143 19.30 -9.57 -22.18
N TYR A 144 18.57 -10.51 -21.61
CA TYR A 144 17.38 -11.12 -22.19
C TYR A 144 16.19 -10.94 -21.25
N PRO A 145 15.01 -10.53 -21.74
CA PRO A 145 13.80 -10.55 -20.91
C PRO A 145 13.41 -12.00 -20.58
N LEU A 146 12.93 -12.24 -19.35
CA LEU A 146 12.32 -13.50 -18.93
C LEU A 146 10.81 -13.25 -18.77
N GLU A 147 10.00 -14.01 -19.51
CA GLU A 147 8.53 -13.96 -19.45
C GLU A 147 7.96 -14.70 -18.22
#